data_AF-A0A6A0AY06-F1
#
_entry.id   AF-A0A6A0AY06-F1
#
_cell.length_a   1.000
_cell.length_b   1.000
_cell.length_c   1.000
_cell.angle_alpha   90.00
_cell.angle_beta   90.00
_cell.angle_gamma   90.00
#
_symmetry.space_group_name_H-M   'P 1'
#
loop_
_entity.id
_entity.type
_entity.pdbx_description
1 polymer ?
#
loop_
_entity_poly.entity_id
_entity_poly.type
_entity_poly.pdbx_seq_one_letter_code
_entity_poly.pdbx_strand_id
1 'polypeptide(L)'
;MSGGCADFDDLRRQAIALRREGLSLRQIRDRLRIGNNDILNRLVKGEPPPDWTRRPHARDDLRAKARALRSQGMTYDQIQVELGCSKSSISLWVRDLPKPVPRTPSEQARLAARKRWEHEGPRREAARQATKDTARREIGTLTERELFLVGVGLYWAEGTKDKPHARRERVIFVNSDPGMIRLFLAWLDMVGVDRGHLRFHVMIHESADVHGAERYWADVVEADVSAFGKTTLKRHNPKTVRKNVDTRYRGCLVIQVRQSAELYRRIEGWWYGIVGAASATEPSNRT
;
A
#
# COMPACT_ATOMS: atom_id res chain seq x y z
N MET A 1 1.58 -66.59 51.37
CA MET A 1 1.34 -65.68 50.23
C MET A 1 -0.03 -65.98 49.63
N SER A 2 -1.10 -65.31 50.07
CA SER A 2 -2.46 -65.47 49.50
C SER A 2 -3.36 -64.25 49.75
N GLY A 3 -2.79 -63.04 49.90
CA GLY A 3 -3.53 -61.85 50.35
C GLY A 3 -4.04 -60.92 49.23
N GLY A 4 -3.52 -61.00 48.00
CA GLY A 4 -3.83 -60.01 46.94
C GLY A 4 -5.06 -60.31 46.09
N CYS A 5 -5.45 -61.57 45.94
CA CYS A 5 -6.59 -61.97 45.10
C CYS A 5 -7.93 -61.72 45.83
N ALA A 6 -7.97 -62.06 47.13
CA ALA A 6 -9.15 -61.86 47.98
C ALA A 6 -9.51 -60.37 48.15
N ASP A 7 -8.50 -59.50 48.33
CA ASP A 7 -8.69 -58.06 48.49
C ASP A 7 -9.24 -57.39 47.21
N PHE A 8 -8.81 -57.86 46.03
CA PHE A 8 -9.33 -57.35 44.76
C PHE A 8 -10.77 -57.76 44.50
N ASP A 9 -11.13 -59.02 44.77
CA ASP A 9 -12.49 -59.52 44.57
C ASP A 9 -13.49 -58.87 45.54
N ASP A 10 -13.06 -58.57 46.76
CA ASP A 10 -13.85 -57.82 47.74
C ASP A 10 -14.05 -56.37 47.34
N LEU A 11 -12.98 -55.68 46.93
CA LEU A 11 -13.07 -54.33 46.38
C LEU A 11 -13.92 -54.28 45.12
N ARG A 12 -13.89 -55.33 44.30
CA ARG A 12 -14.70 -55.43 43.07
C ARG A 12 -16.17 -55.53 43.41
N ARG A 13 -16.54 -56.39 44.37
CA ARG A 13 -17.93 -56.51 44.85
C ARG A 13 -18.45 -55.19 45.38
N GLN A 14 -17.67 -54.49 46.21
CA GLN A 14 -18.05 -53.18 46.76
C GLN A 14 -18.17 -52.10 45.68
N ALA A 15 -17.21 -52.04 44.74
CA ALA A 15 -17.25 -51.07 43.64
C ALA A 15 -18.45 -51.28 42.71
N ILE A 16 -18.83 -52.53 42.43
CA ILE A 16 -20.01 -52.87 41.63
C ILE A 16 -21.30 -52.49 42.37
N ALA A 17 -21.39 -52.78 43.68
CA ALA A 17 -22.55 -52.39 44.49
C ALA A 17 -22.76 -50.86 44.46
N LEU A 18 -21.71 -50.09 44.74
CA LEU A 18 -21.75 -48.62 44.67
C LEU A 18 -22.08 -48.11 43.25
N ARG A 19 -21.62 -48.82 42.21
CA ARG A 19 -21.94 -48.47 40.82
C ARG A 19 -23.42 -48.68 40.50
N ARG A 20 -24.02 -49.77 41.01
CA ARG A 20 -25.45 -50.07 40.88
C ARG A 20 -26.34 -49.14 41.71
N GLU A 21 -25.82 -48.63 42.82
CA GLU A 21 -26.44 -47.54 43.61
C GLU A 21 -26.41 -46.17 42.88
N GLY A 22 -25.80 -46.09 41.71
CA GLY A 22 -25.82 -44.90 40.87
C GLY A 22 -24.66 -43.92 41.10
N LEU A 23 -23.61 -44.32 41.84
CA LEU A 23 -22.45 -43.46 42.08
C LEU A 23 -21.55 -43.34 40.83
N SER A 24 -21.03 -42.14 40.62
CA SER A 24 -20.00 -41.86 39.62
C SER A 24 -18.66 -42.49 40.02
N LEU A 25 -17.77 -42.70 39.04
CA LEU A 25 -16.42 -43.22 39.33
C LEU A 25 -15.68 -42.34 40.33
N ARG A 26 -15.84 -41.01 40.26
CA ARG A 26 -15.28 -40.09 41.24
C ARG A 26 -15.78 -40.37 42.66
N GLN A 27 -17.10 -40.55 42.84
CA GLN A 27 -17.68 -40.84 44.15
C GLN A 27 -17.24 -42.22 44.68
N ILE A 28 -17.17 -43.24 43.81
CA ILE A 28 -16.69 -44.59 44.19
C ILE A 28 -15.23 -44.53 44.61
N ARG A 29 -14.40 -43.80 43.85
CA ARG A 29 -12.99 -43.56 44.15
C ARG A 29 -12.82 -42.94 45.53
N ASP A 30 -13.58 -41.87 45.79
CA ASP A 30 -13.50 -41.11 47.04
C ASP A 30 -14.05 -41.94 48.23
N ARG A 31 -15.07 -42.78 48.01
CA ARG A 31 -15.69 -43.67 49.01
C ARG A 31 -14.81 -44.85 49.39
N LEU A 32 -14.19 -45.51 48.41
CA LEU A 32 -13.31 -46.66 48.60
C LEU A 32 -11.83 -46.26 48.78
N ARG A 33 -11.53 -44.95 48.76
CA ARG A 33 -10.18 -44.37 48.90
C ARG A 33 -9.15 -44.98 47.92
N ILE A 34 -9.58 -45.24 46.69
CA ILE A 34 -8.72 -45.83 45.66
C ILE A 34 -7.94 -44.70 44.96
N GLY A 35 -6.63 -44.63 45.16
CA GLY A 35 -5.78 -43.60 44.54
C GLY A 35 -5.51 -43.79 43.05
N ASN A 36 -5.76 -45.00 42.51
CA ASN A 36 -5.40 -45.36 41.14
C ASN A 36 -6.64 -45.55 40.25
N ASN A 37 -6.78 -44.69 39.23
CA ASN A 37 -7.91 -44.72 38.29
C ASN A 37 -7.96 -46.00 37.43
N ASP A 38 -6.83 -46.63 37.13
CA ASP A 38 -6.78 -47.88 36.34
C ASP A 38 -7.29 -49.08 37.15
N ILE A 39 -7.00 -49.09 38.46
CA ILE A 39 -7.55 -50.11 39.37
C ILE A 39 -9.07 -49.95 39.44
N LEU A 40 -9.56 -48.73 39.66
CA LEU A 40 -10.98 -48.44 39.71
C LEU A 40 -11.73 -48.84 38.42
N ASN A 41 -11.16 -48.51 37.26
CA ASN A 41 -11.75 -48.88 35.96
C ASN A 41 -11.81 -50.41 35.77
N ARG A 42 -10.85 -51.16 36.31
CA ARG A 42 -10.88 -52.64 36.29
C ARG A 42 -11.95 -53.21 37.23
N LEU A 43 -12.11 -52.63 38.42
CA LEU A 43 -13.11 -53.09 39.40
C LEU A 43 -14.54 -52.93 38.88
N VAL A 44 -14.86 -51.80 38.25
CA VAL A 44 -16.21 -51.52 37.72
C VAL A 44 -16.44 -52.03 36.29
N LYS A 45 -15.47 -52.74 35.70
CA LYS A 45 -15.54 -53.21 34.32
C LYS A 45 -16.74 -54.16 34.14
N GLY A 46 -17.61 -53.83 33.18
CA GLY A 46 -18.83 -54.58 32.85
C GLY A 46 -20.12 -53.92 33.37
N GLU A 47 -20.04 -52.99 34.33
CA GLU A 47 -21.22 -52.28 34.83
C GLU A 47 -21.43 -50.95 34.07
N PRO A 48 -22.64 -50.67 33.57
CA PRO A 48 -22.90 -49.44 32.83
C PRO A 48 -22.73 -48.20 33.73
N PRO A 49 -22.35 -47.04 33.17
CA PRO A 49 -22.38 -45.78 33.90
C PRO A 49 -23.83 -45.41 34.29
N PRO A 50 -24.05 -44.80 35.47
CA PRO A 50 -25.35 -44.28 35.88
C PRO A 50 -25.91 -43.33 34.82
N ASP A 51 -27.21 -43.41 34.55
CA ASP A 51 -27.82 -42.69 33.44
C ASP A 51 -27.67 -41.16 33.55
N TRP A 52 -27.72 -40.60 34.77
CA TRP A 52 -27.50 -39.17 35.01
C TRP A 52 -26.08 -38.68 34.68
N THR A 53 -25.09 -39.59 34.62
CA THR A 53 -23.71 -39.24 34.22
C THR A 53 -23.52 -39.22 32.70
N ARG A 54 -24.48 -39.75 31.94
CA ARG A 54 -24.44 -39.67 30.48
C ARG A 54 -24.72 -38.23 30.06
N ARG A 55 -23.81 -37.64 29.30
CA ARG A 55 -23.97 -36.30 28.70
C ARG A 55 -23.98 -36.42 27.17
N PRO A 56 -25.04 -36.98 26.58
CA PRO A 56 -25.09 -37.22 25.13
C PRO A 56 -24.99 -35.93 24.31
N HIS A 57 -25.45 -34.79 24.87
CA HIS A 57 -25.58 -33.51 24.17
C HIS A 57 -24.51 -32.46 24.53
N ALA A 58 -23.42 -32.83 25.21
CA ALA A 58 -22.46 -31.88 25.78
C ALA A 58 -21.81 -30.90 24.79
N ARG A 59 -21.87 -31.18 23.49
CA ARG A 59 -21.30 -30.34 22.41
C ARG A 59 -22.23 -30.15 21.22
N ASP A 60 -23.53 -30.37 21.40
CA ASP A 60 -24.47 -30.37 20.29
C ASP A 60 -24.65 -28.98 19.67
N ASP A 61 -24.61 -27.92 20.47
CA ASP A 61 -24.66 -26.54 19.96
C ASP A 61 -23.43 -26.20 19.11
N LEU A 62 -22.25 -26.62 19.54
CA LEU A 62 -21.00 -26.43 18.79
C LEU A 62 -20.98 -27.27 17.51
N ARG A 63 -21.53 -28.49 17.58
CA ARG A 63 -21.72 -29.35 16.41
C ARG A 63 -22.68 -28.73 15.40
N ALA A 64 -23.82 -28.20 15.85
CA ALA A 64 -24.79 -27.54 14.99
C ALA A 64 -24.19 -26.31 14.31
N LYS A 65 -23.47 -25.46 15.07
CA LYS A 65 -22.75 -24.30 14.52
C LYS A 65 -21.66 -24.71 13.52
N ALA A 66 -20.85 -25.73 13.83
CA ALA A 66 -19.83 -26.23 12.92
C ALA A 66 -20.41 -26.71 11.58
N ARG A 67 -21.57 -27.39 11.62
CA ARG A 67 -22.27 -27.83 10.42
C ARG A 67 -22.83 -26.66 9.61
N ALA A 68 -23.41 -25.65 10.25
CA ALA A 68 -23.88 -24.44 9.58
C ALA A 68 -22.74 -23.71 8.84
N LEU A 69 -21.60 -23.50 9.52
CA LEU A 69 -20.41 -22.87 8.93
C LEU A 69 -19.84 -23.70 7.76
N ARG A 70 -19.87 -25.03 7.88
CA ARG A 70 -19.42 -25.92 6.80
C ARG A 70 -20.32 -25.82 5.57
N SER A 71 -21.64 -25.78 5.74
CA SER A 71 -22.60 -25.60 4.65
C SER A 71 -22.45 -24.24 3.95
N GLN A 72 -21.94 -23.23 4.65
CA GLN A 72 -21.57 -21.93 4.07
C GLN A 72 -20.23 -21.94 3.31
N GLY A 73 -19.54 -23.09 3.23
CA GLY A 73 -18.29 -23.25 2.50
C GLY A 73 -17.03 -22.99 3.33
N MET A 74 -17.10 -23.00 4.66
CA MET A 74 -15.89 -22.84 5.49
C MET A 74 -15.04 -24.11 5.57
N THR A 75 -13.71 -23.93 5.60
CA THR A 75 -12.74 -25.01 5.84
C THR A 75 -12.66 -25.40 7.31
N TYR A 76 -12.06 -26.54 7.63
CA TYR A 76 -11.92 -26.99 9.02
C TYR A 76 -11.09 -26.01 9.85
N ASP A 77 -10.08 -25.38 9.25
CA ASP A 77 -9.23 -24.39 9.94
C ASP A 77 -10.01 -23.10 10.24
N GLN A 78 -10.89 -22.68 9.33
CA GLN A 78 -11.77 -21.52 9.56
C GLN A 78 -12.76 -21.81 10.69
N ILE A 79 -13.39 -22.99 10.69
CA ILE A 79 -14.32 -23.41 11.75
C ILE A 79 -13.59 -23.54 13.10
N GLN A 80 -12.33 -23.98 13.09
CA GLN A 80 -11.50 -24.05 14.30
C GLN A 80 -11.22 -22.67 14.88
N VAL A 81 -10.86 -21.68 14.04
CA VAL A 81 -10.64 -20.30 14.48
C VAL A 81 -11.93 -19.70 15.04
N GLU A 82 -13.07 -19.97 14.39
CA GLU A 82 -14.37 -19.43 14.78
C GLU A 82 -14.91 -20.04 16.09
N LEU A 83 -14.81 -21.36 16.26
CA LEU A 83 -15.44 -22.08 17.38
C LEU A 83 -14.47 -22.47 18.50
N GLY A 84 -13.16 -22.28 18.33
CA GLY A 84 -12.13 -22.67 19.30
C GLY A 84 -12.05 -24.18 19.60
N CYS A 85 -12.72 -25.02 18.79
CA CYS A 85 -12.76 -26.46 18.97
C CYS A 85 -11.58 -27.15 18.29
N SER A 86 -11.18 -28.33 18.77
CA SER A 86 -10.13 -29.11 18.11
C SER A 86 -10.54 -29.53 16.69
N LYS A 87 -9.57 -29.55 15.76
CA LYS A 87 -9.76 -30.04 14.39
C LYS A 87 -10.34 -31.45 14.34
N SER A 88 -9.95 -32.31 15.29
CA SER A 88 -10.48 -33.67 15.42
C SER A 88 -11.98 -33.69 15.73
N SER A 89 -12.46 -32.82 16.63
CA SER A 89 -13.88 -32.70 16.97
C SER A 89 -14.68 -32.18 15.77
N ILE A 90 -14.17 -31.13 15.11
CA ILE A 90 -14.81 -30.54 13.93
C ILE A 90 -14.92 -31.57 12.80
N SER A 91 -13.83 -32.28 12.51
CA SER A 91 -13.80 -33.33 11.48
C SER A 91 -14.87 -34.40 11.72
N LEU A 92 -15.01 -34.88 12.96
CA LEU A 92 -16.05 -35.86 13.30
C LEU A 92 -17.47 -35.34 13.05
N TRP A 93 -17.70 -34.03 13.26
CA TRP A 93 -19.02 -33.41 13.12
C TRP A 93 -19.43 -33.08 11.69
N VAL A 94 -18.47 -32.85 10.79
CA VAL A 94 -18.77 -32.27 9.47
C VAL A 94 -18.18 -33.05 8.29
N ARG A 95 -17.48 -34.18 8.52
CA ARG A 95 -16.86 -35.00 7.46
C ARG A 95 -17.84 -35.56 6.44
N ASP A 96 -19.11 -35.70 6.81
CA ASP A 96 -20.23 -36.13 5.95
C ASP A 96 -20.76 -35.01 5.06
N LEU A 97 -20.41 -33.75 5.33
CA LEU A 97 -20.81 -32.60 4.53
C LEU A 97 -19.84 -32.37 3.36
N PRO A 98 -20.33 -31.79 2.24
CA PRO A 98 -19.50 -31.52 1.08
C PRO A 98 -18.28 -30.66 1.44
N LYS A 99 -17.18 -30.89 0.71
CA LYS A 99 -15.99 -30.04 0.82
C LYS A 99 -16.30 -28.68 0.17
N PRO A 100 -15.85 -27.57 0.77
CA PRO A 100 -15.85 -26.28 0.13
C PRO A 100 -15.19 -26.38 -1.23
N VAL A 101 -15.78 -25.71 -2.21
CA VAL A 101 -15.20 -25.59 -3.54
C VAL A 101 -13.80 -24.99 -3.38
N PRO A 102 -12.73 -25.69 -3.82
CA PRO A 102 -11.39 -25.14 -3.78
C PRO A 102 -11.36 -23.84 -4.57
N ARG A 103 -10.68 -22.82 -4.04
CA ARG A 103 -10.41 -21.61 -4.81
C ARG A 103 -9.66 -21.97 -6.09
N THR A 104 -9.99 -21.30 -7.18
CA THR A 104 -9.27 -21.47 -8.45
C THR A 104 -7.79 -21.09 -8.26
N PRO A 105 -6.86 -21.65 -9.04
CA PRO A 105 -5.45 -21.26 -9.00
C PRO A 105 -5.25 -19.74 -9.18
N SER A 106 -6.08 -19.09 -10.00
CA SER A 106 -6.09 -17.64 -10.22
C SER A 106 -6.42 -16.85 -8.95
N GLU A 107 -7.44 -17.26 -8.21
CA GLU A 107 -7.82 -16.60 -6.94
C GLU A 107 -6.77 -16.80 -5.86
N GLN A 108 -6.16 -17.98 -5.80
CA GLN A 108 -5.07 -18.26 -4.87
C GLN A 108 -3.84 -17.40 -5.19
N ALA A 109 -3.48 -17.29 -6.46
CA ALA A 109 -2.39 -16.42 -6.91
C ALA A 109 -2.67 -14.95 -6.60
N ARG A 110 -3.90 -14.46 -6.84
CA ARG A 110 -4.31 -13.09 -6.48
C ARG A 110 -4.20 -12.81 -4.98
N LEU A 111 -4.66 -13.75 -4.15
CA LEU A 111 -4.58 -13.60 -2.69
C LEU A 111 -3.13 -13.62 -2.20
N ALA A 112 -2.30 -14.49 -2.76
CA ALA A 112 -0.87 -14.56 -2.44
C ALA A 112 -0.15 -13.27 -2.87
N ALA A 113 -0.43 -12.76 -4.06
CA ALA A 113 0.12 -11.49 -4.56
C ALA A 113 -0.31 -10.32 -3.66
N ARG A 114 -1.59 -10.26 -3.25
CA ARG A 114 -2.09 -9.22 -2.34
C ARG A 114 -1.37 -9.26 -1.00
N LYS A 115 -1.27 -10.44 -0.36
CA LYS A 115 -0.56 -10.61 0.91
C LYS A 115 0.92 -10.26 0.82
N ARG A 116 1.58 -10.62 -0.29
CA ARG A 116 2.96 -10.20 -0.57
C ARG A 116 3.06 -8.68 -0.67
N TRP A 117 2.15 -8.04 -1.39
CA TRP A 117 2.13 -6.59 -1.56
C TRP A 117 1.80 -5.84 -0.26
N GLU A 118 0.91 -6.36 0.58
CA GLU A 118 0.59 -5.80 1.90
C GLU A 118 1.85 -5.70 2.79
N HIS A 119 2.77 -6.65 2.67
CA HIS A 119 3.99 -6.69 3.47
C HIS A 119 5.20 -6.02 2.78
N GLU A 120 5.38 -6.24 1.49
CA GLU A 120 6.51 -5.69 0.72
C GLU A 120 6.28 -4.25 0.26
N GLY A 121 5.03 -3.87 -0.02
CA GLY A 121 4.65 -2.54 -0.51
C GLY A 121 5.16 -1.42 0.40
N PRO A 122 4.87 -1.43 1.72
CA PRO A 122 5.34 -0.40 2.63
C PRO A 122 6.87 -0.32 2.69
N ARG A 123 7.57 -1.46 2.66
CA ARG A 123 9.05 -1.48 2.68
C ARG A 123 9.65 -0.91 1.40
N ARG A 124 9.08 -1.26 0.25
CA ARG A 124 9.52 -0.73 -1.05
C ARG A 124 9.25 0.76 -1.16
N GLU A 125 8.11 1.23 -0.67
CA GLU A 125 7.80 2.67 -0.67
C GLU A 125 8.71 3.43 0.30
N ALA A 126 8.98 2.87 1.49
CA ALA A 126 9.93 3.46 2.44
C ALA A 126 11.35 3.54 1.85
N ALA A 127 11.82 2.48 1.19
CA ALA A 127 13.12 2.49 0.51
C ALA A 127 13.16 3.51 -0.63
N ARG A 128 12.10 3.59 -1.44
CA ARG A 128 11.95 4.60 -2.50
C ARG A 128 12.00 6.02 -1.95
N GLN A 129 11.29 6.29 -0.86
CA GLN A 129 11.29 7.61 -0.23
C GLN A 129 12.65 7.94 0.37
N ALA A 130 13.30 6.98 1.04
CA ALA A 130 14.65 7.16 1.58
C ALA A 130 15.67 7.50 0.49
N THR A 131 15.63 6.83 -0.67
CA THR A 131 16.49 7.17 -1.81
C THR A 131 16.26 8.60 -2.29
N LYS A 132 14.99 9.01 -2.44
CA LYS A 132 14.65 10.38 -2.86
C LYS A 132 15.12 11.43 -1.84
N ASP A 133 14.94 11.15 -0.55
CA ASP A 133 15.33 12.08 0.51
C ASP A 133 16.85 12.22 0.61
N THR A 134 17.60 11.13 0.40
CA THR A 134 19.06 11.18 0.34
C THR A 134 19.53 11.98 -0.87
N ALA A 135 19.02 11.68 -2.07
CA ALA A 135 19.35 12.45 -3.28
C ALA A 135 19.00 13.94 -3.15
N ARG A 136 17.90 14.27 -2.47
CA ARG A 136 17.53 15.66 -2.18
C ARG A 136 18.56 16.38 -1.30
N ARG A 137 19.14 15.68 -0.31
CA ARG A 137 20.14 16.25 0.60
C ARG A 137 21.50 16.44 -0.07
N GLU A 138 21.82 15.65 -1.09
CA GLU A 138 23.08 15.75 -1.85
C GLU A 138 23.24 17.09 -2.58
N ILE A 139 22.13 17.75 -2.94
CA ILE A 139 22.17 19.04 -3.66
C ILE A 139 22.68 20.19 -2.79
N GLY A 140 22.38 20.20 -1.48
CA GLY A 140 22.75 21.29 -0.59
C GLY A 140 22.20 22.65 -1.04
N THR A 141 23.03 23.69 -0.91
CA THR A 141 22.73 25.07 -1.34
C THR A 141 23.34 25.34 -2.71
N LEU A 142 22.56 25.82 -3.67
CA LEU A 142 23.06 26.20 -4.98
C LEU A 142 23.82 27.52 -4.91
N THR A 143 25.01 27.54 -5.51
CA THR A 143 25.74 28.77 -5.85
C THR A 143 25.05 29.50 -7.01
N GLU A 144 25.35 30.79 -7.19
CA GLU A 144 24.85 31.56 -8.34
C GLU A 144 25.27 30.94 -9.68
N ARG A 145 26.48 30.38 -9.75
CA ARG A 145 26.98 29.71 -10.96
C ARG A 145 26.19 28.44 -11.27
N GLU A 146 25.86 27.63 -10.26
CA GLU A 146 25.05 26.43 -10.45
C GLU A 146 23.62 26.78 -10.85
N LEU A 147 23.00 27.76 -10.17
CA LEU A 147 21.68 28.27 -10.56
C LEU A 147 21.68 28.79 -12.00
N PHE A 148 22.72 29.53 -12.39
CA PHE A 148 22.90 30.02 -13.75
C PHE A 148 22.92 28.88 -14.78
N LEU A 149 23.74 27.86 -14.57
CA LEU A 149 23.86 26.72 -15.48
C LEU A 149 22.56 25.91 -15.55
N VAL A 150 21.92 25.66 -14.40
CA VAL A 150 20.64 24.95 -14.32
C VAL A 150 19.55 25.71 -15.07
N GLY A 151 19.44 27.02 -14.90
CA GLY A 151 18.43 27.80 -15.60
C GLY A 151 18.62 27.86 -17.11
N VAL A 152 19.88 27.92 -17.59
CA VAL A 152 20.18 27.80 -19.03
C VAL A 152 19.75 26.44 -19.56
N GLY A 153 20.11 25.35 -18.88
CA GLY A 153 19.71 24.00 -19.27
C GLY A 153 18.20 23.79 -19.24
N LEU A 154 17.53 24.31 -18.20
CA LEU A 154 16.08 24.26 -18.02
C LEU A 154 15.36 24.97 -19.16
N TYR A 155 15.79 26.19 -19.52
CA TYR A 155 15.24 26.90 -20.66
C TYR A 155 15.50 26.16 -21.97
N TRP A 156 16.69 25.59 -22.18
CA TRP A 156 16.99 24.90 -23.43
C TRP A 156 16.17 23.61 -23.64
N ALA A 157 15.77 22.97 -22.54
CA ALA A 157 14.93 21.78 -22.53
C ALA A 157 13.44 22.09 -22.74
N GLU A 158 12.90 23.07 -22.01
CA GLU A 158 11.44 23.31 -21.91
C GLU A 158 10.99 24.64 -22.55
N GLY A 159 11.92 25.54 -22.85
CA GLY A 159 11.67 26.84 -23.45
C GLY A 159 11.43 26.77 -24.97
N THR A 160 10.79 27.80 -25.50
CA THR A 160 10.56 27.89 -26.95
C THR A 160 11.86 28.14 -27.70
N LYS A 161 12.10 27.34 -28.75
CA LYS A 161 13.21 27.53 -29.67
C LYS A 161 12.80 28.41 -30.84
N ASP A 162 13.69 29.32 -31.20
CA ASP A 162 13.55 30.13 -32.40
C ASP A 162 13.70 29.25 -33.64
N LYS A 163 12.98 29.59 -34.70
CA LYS A 163 13.01 28.86 -35.98
C LYS A 163 13.68 29.75 -37.02
N PRO A 164 14.68 29.27 -37.79
CA PRO A 164 15.38 30.09 -38.77
C PRO A 164 14.45 30.78 -39.79
N HIS A 165 13.34 30.13 -40.16
CA HIS A 165 12.33 30.63 -41.09
C HIS A 165 11.25 31.53 -40.45
N ALA A 166 11.29 31.71 -39.14
CA ALA A 166 10.31 32.50 -38.39
C ALA A 166 10.95 33.06 -37.11
N ARG A 167 12.02 33.86 -37.30
CA ARG A 167 12.77 34.44 -36.18
C ARG A 167 11.89 35.38 -35.35
N ARG A 168 11.79 35.07 -34.07
CA ARG A 168 11.01 35.79 -33.06
C ARG A 168 11.85 36.08 -31.82
N GLU A 169 12.82 35.23 -31.50
CA GLU A 169 13.77 35.41 -30.39
C GLU A 169 13.05 35.74 -29.07
N ARG A 170 11.98 35.00 -28.79
CA ARG A 170 11.16 35.20 -27.59
C ARG A 170 11.48 34.16 -26.54
N VAL A 171 11.65 34.63 -25.31
CA VAL A 171 11.79 33.79 -24.13
C VAL A 171 10.39 33.45 -23.63
N ILE A 172 9.96 32.23 -23.98
CA ILE A 172 8.70 31.65 -23.50
C ILE A 172 9.04 30.32 -22.84
N PHE A 173 8.64 30.18 -21.59
CA PHE A 173 8.85 28.96 -20.80
C PHE A 173 7.49 28.38 -20.41
N VAL A 174 7.32 27.07 -20.56
CA VAL A 174 6.05 26.41 -20.28
C VAL A 174 6.29 25.18 -19.41
N ASN A 175 5.65 25.10 -18.25
CA ASN A 175 5.72 23.88 -17.46
C ASN A 175 4.50 23.69 -16.54
N SER A 176 4.20 22.45 -16.15
CA SER A 176 3.15 22.13 -15.17
C SER A 176 3.67 21.92 -13.75
N ASP A 177 4.98 21.78 -13.57
CA ASP A 177 5.61 21.60 -12.27
C ASP A 177 5.88 22.97 -11.60
N PRO A 178 5.31 23.24 -10.40
CA PRO A 178 5.49 24.51 -9.73
C PRO A 178 6.93 24.75 -9.22
N GLY A 179 7.71 23.70 -8.99
CA GLY A 179 9.12 23.79 -8.65
C GLY A 179 9.96 24.27 -9.83
N MET A 180 9.71 23.74 -11.04
CA MET A 180 10.37 24.23 -12.27
C MET A 180 10.03 25.70 -12.56
N ILE A 181 8.77 26.09 -12.37
CA ILE A 181 8.32 27.47 -12.53
C ILE A 181 9.04 28.42 -11.56
N ARG A 182 9.10 28.08 -10.27
CA ARG A 182 9.80 28.90 -9.27
C ARG A 182 11.29 28.99 -9.53
N LEU A 183 11.92 27.87 -9.91
CA LEU A 183 13.34 27.83 -10.25
C LEU A 183 13.65 28.73 -11.46
N PHE A 184 12.80 28.69 -12.48
CA PHE A 184 12.96 29.57 -13.65
C PHE A 184 12.77 31.05 -13.30
N LEU A 185 11.81 31.40 -12.43
CA LEU A 185 11.64 32.78 -11.95
C LEU A 185 12.85 33.26 -11.14
N ALA A 186 13.36 32.44 -10.22
CA ALA A 186 14.56 32.76 -9.45
C ALA A 186 15.80 32.96 -10.36
N TRP A 187 15.91 32.15 -11.43
CA TRP A 187 16.94 32.32 -12.43
C TRP A 187 16.77 33.62 -13.23
N LEU A 188 15.55 33.97 -13.63
CA LEU A 188 15.24 35.24 -14.32
C LEU A 188 15.63 36.46 -13.46
N ASP A 189 15.31 36.42 -12.16
CA ASP A 189 15.70 37.47 -11.22
C ASP A 189 17.23 37.60 -11.13
N MET A 190 17.93 36.46 -11.03
CA MET A 190 19.39 36.43 -10.94
C MET A 190 20.08 36.98 -12.21
N VAL A 191 19.53 36.71 -13.41
CA VAL A 191 20.07 37.29 -14.66
C VAL A 191 19.60 38.72 -14.93
N GLY A 192 18.86 39.33 -13.99
CA GLY A 192 18.47 40.75 -14.01
C GLY A 192 17.21 41.06 -14.81
N VAL A 193 16.28 40.12 -14.97
CA VAL A 193 15.01 40.36 -15.65
C VAL A 193 14.01 41.01 -14.69
N ASP A 194 13.55 42.19 -15.06
CA ASP A 194 12.52 42.92 -14.31
C ASP A 194 11.17 42.16 -14.32
N ARG A 195 10.54 42.02 -13.15
CA ARG A 195 9.24 41.33 -12.98
C ARG A 195 8.11 41.97 -13.81
N GLY A 196 8.16 43.27 -14.06
CA GLY A 196 7.23 44.00 -14.91
C GLY A 196 7.28 43.62 -16.39
N HIS A 197 8.39 43.00 -16.84
CA HIS A 197 8.50 42.41 -18.18
C HIS A 197 7.86 41.02 -18.28
N LEU A 198 7.48 40.39 -17.17
CA LEU A 198 6.88 39.07 -17.18
C LEU A 198 5.38 39.15 -17.50
N ARG A 199 4.91 38.23 -18.34
CA ARG A 199 3.49 37.98 -18.59
C ARG A 199 3.20 36.51 -18.41
N PHE A 200 2.10 36.23 -17.75
CA PHE A 200 1.69 34.87 -17.42
C PHE A 200 0.48 34.46 -18.24
N HIS A 201 0.41 33.21 -18.65
CA HIS A 201 -0.80 32.64 -19.24
C HIS A 201 -0.99 31.22 -18.74
N VAL A 202 -2.23 30.81 -18.51
CA VAL A 202 -2.52 29.40 -18.23
C VAL A 202 -2.85 28.69 -19.53
N MET A 203 -2.30 27.48 -19.70
CA MET A 203 -2.75 26.51 -20.69
C MET A 203 -3.42 25.34 -19.98
N ILE A 204 -4.73 25.22 -20.15
CA ILE A 204 -5.52 24.20 -19.44
C ILE A 204 -6.57 23.59 -20.38
N HIS A 205 -7.04 22.40 -20.04
CA HIS A 205 -8.14 21.79 -20.78
C HIS A 205 -9.47 22.49 -20.49
N GLU A 206 -10.33 22.56 -21.50
CA GLU A 206 -11.65 23.21 -21.40
C GLU A 206 -12.58 22.61 -20.34
N SER A 207 -12.37 21.33 -19.98
CA SER A 207 -13.15 20.62 -18.97
C SER A 207 -12.69 20.89 -17.54
N ALA A 208 -11.65 21.70 -17.33
CA ALA A 208 -11.05 21.94 -16.02
C ALA A 208 -11.40 23.34 -15.47
N ASP A 209 -11.18 23.51 -14.17
CA ASP A 209 -11.41 24.77 -13.45
C ASP A 209 -10.35 25.82 -13.81
N VAL A 210 -10.70 26.70 -14.77
CA VAL A 210 -9.84 27.79 -15.25
C VAL A 210 -9.54 28.79 -14.12
N HIS A 211 -10.56 29.26 -13.41
CA HIS A 211 -10.38 30.27 -12.36
C HIS A 211 -9.59 29.75 -11.16
N GLY A 212 -9.77 28.48 -10.79
CA GLY A 212 -8.94 27.84 -9.77
C GLY A 212 -7.49 27.66 -10.22
N ALA A 213 -7.25 27.41 -11.51
CA ALA A 213 -5.90 27.32 -12.06
C ALA A 213 -5.19 28.68 -12.11
N GLU A 214 -5.87 29.74 -12.55
CA GLU A 214 -5.32 31.10 -12.56
C GLU A 214 -4.94 31.55 -11.16
N ARG A 215 -5.81 31.38 -10.16
CA ARG A 215 -5.50 31.69 -8.76
C ARG A 215 -4.34 30.87 -8.21
N TYR A 216 -4.35 29.56 -8.45
CA TYR A 216 -3.25 28.70 -8.02
C TYR A 216 -1.90 29.15 -8.59
N TRP A 217 -1.85 29.50 -9.88
CA TRP A 217 -0.61 29.94 -10.49
C TRP A 217 -0.21 31.35 -10.05
N ALA A 218 -1.18 32.25 -9.84
CA ALA A 218 -0.94 33.56 -9.26
C ALA A 218 -0.26 33.45 -7.88
N ASP A 219 -0.76 32.55 -7.04
CA ASP A 219 -0.14 32.25 -5.73
C ASP A 219 1.27 31.67 -5.87
N VAL A 220 1.51 30.79 -6.85
CA VAL A 220 2.83 30.17 -7.08
C VAL A 220 3.88 31.18 -7.56
N VAL A 221 3.50 32.15 -8.37
CA VAL A 221 4.42 33.17 -8.93
C VAL A 221 4.43 34.48 -8.16
N GLU A 222 3.60 34.58 -7.12
CA GLU A 222 3.42 35.77 -6.27
C GLU A 222 3.08 37.01 -7.10
N ALA A 223 2.13 36.86 -8.05
CA ALA A 223 1.66 37.95 -8.91
C ALA A 223 0.14 38.07 -8.84
N ASP A 224 -0.37 39.28 -9.05
CA ASP A 224 -1.81 39.50 -9.16
C ASP A 224 -2.38 38.81 -10.41
N VAL A 225 -3.61 38.31 -10.33
CA VAL A 225 -4.30 37.63 -11.45
C VAL A 225 -4.42 38.57 -12.66
N SER A 226 -4.44 39.90 -12.49
CA SER A 226 -4.41 40.87 -13.60
C SER A 226 -3.13 40.83 -14.44
N ALA A 227 -2.03 40.25 -13.94
CA ALA A 227 -0.81 40.01 -14.70
C ALA A 227 -0.95 38.84 -15.69
N PHE A 228 -2.03 38.06 -15.58
CA PHE A 228 -2.32 36.94 -16.46
C PHE A 228 -3.06 37.42 -17.71
N GLY A 229 -2.55 37.05 -18.88
CA GLY A 229 -3.26 37.21 -20.12
C GLY A 229 -4.29 36.09 -20.35
N LYS A 230 -4.95 36.13 -21.51
CA LYS A 230 -5.99 35.16 -21.87
C LYS A 230 -5.51 33.71 -21.72
N THR A 231 -6.26 32.92 -20.95
CA THR A 231 -6.06 31.47 -20.80
C THR A 231 -6.31 30.74 -22.13
N THR A 232 -5.42 29.81 -22.45
CA THR A 232 -5.51 28.96 -23.64
C THR A 232 -6.21 27.65 -23.29
N LEU A 233 -7.36 27.41 -23.92
CA LEU A 233 -8.15 26.20 -23.71
C LEU A 233 -7.77 25.11 -24.72
N LYS A 234 -7.27 23.98 -24.21
CA LYS A 234 -6.98 22.77 -24.98
C LYS A 234 -8.24 21.91 -25.10
N ARG A 235 -8.78 21.79 -26.30
CA ARG A 235 -9.95 20.95 -26.61
C ARG A 235 -9.66 19.47 -26.36
N HIS A 236 -10.68 18.71 -25.99
CA HIS A 236 -10.53 17.27 -25.79
C HIS A 236 -10.27 16.54 -27.12
N ASN A 237 -9.33 15.59 -27.12
CA ASN A 237 -9.20 14.60 -28.19
C ASN A 237 -9.84 13.30 -27.69
N PRO A 238 -11.00 12.88 -28.22
CA PRO A 238 -11.78 11.75 -27.70
C PRO A 238 -11.07 10.39 -27.75
N LYS A 239 -9.93 10.28 -28.47
CA LYS A 239 -9.15 9.03 -28.58
C LYS A 239 -8.21 8.77 -27.41
N THR A 240 -7.99 9.71 -26.51
CA THR A 240 -7.02 9.54 -25.40
C THR A 240 -7.73 9.45 -24.05
N VAL A 241 -7.61 8.30 -23.38
CA VAL A 241 -8.04 8.15 -21.99
C VAL A 241 -7.07 8.93 -21.10
N ARG A 242 -7.48 10.12 -20.69
CA ARG A 242 -6.68 11.02 -19.87
C ARG A 242 -6.75 10.61 -18.40
N LYS A 243 -5.58 10.47 -17.76
CA LYS A 243 -5.46 10.12 -16.33
C LYS A 243 -5.51 11.34 -15.39
N ASN A 244 -5.18 12.53 -15.88
CA ASN A 244 -5.12 13.77 -15.09
C ASN A 244 -6.44 14.56 -15.17
N VAL A 245 -7.56 13.93 -14.82
CA VAL A 245 -8.91 14.55 -14.84
C VAL A 245 -9.40 14.99 -13.46
N ASP A 246 -8.55 14.89 -12.44
CA ASP A 246 -8.86 15.31 -11.08
C ASP A 246 -9.07 16.83 -10.99
N THR A 247 -9.87 17.27 -10.02
CA THR A 247 -10.15 18.67 -9.70
C THR A 247 -8.89 19.44 -9.27
N ARG A 248 -7.82 18.73 -8.93
CA ARG A 248 -6.49 19.27 -8.62
C ARG A 248 -5.67 19.62 -9.85
N TYR A 249 -6.13 19.30 -11.06
CA TYR A 249 -5.40 19.64 -12.28
C TYR A 249 -5.40 21.15 -12.55
N ARG A 250 -4.22 21.76 -12.59
CA ARG A 250 -4.05 23.22 -12.77
C ARG A 250 -3.48 23.63 -14.13
N GLY A 251 -3.35 22.70 -15.09
CA GLY A 251 -2.77 23.02 -16.39
C GLY A 251 -1.25 23.24 -16.35
N CYS A 252 -0.75 23.92 -17.36
CA CYS A 252 0.64 24.41 -17.43
C CYS A 252 0.63 25.93 -17.33
N LEU A 253 1.62 26.50 -16.65
CA LEU A 253 1.88 27.92 -16.70
C LEU A 253 2.80 28.23 -17.87
N VAL A 254 2.51 29.33 -18.55
CA VAL A 254 3.37 29.96 -19.55
C VAL A 254 3.94 31.24 -18.95
N ILE A 255 5.25 31.36 -18.95
CA ILE A 255 5.97 32.59 -18.62
C ILE A 255 6.48 33.16 -19.93
N GLN A 256 6.09 34.39 -20.24
CA GLN A 256 6.62 35.15 -21.38
C GLN A 256 7.41 36.34 -20.86
N VAL A 257 8.65 36.48 -21.33
CA VAL A 257 9.46 37.68 -21.06
C VAL A 257 9.28 38.65 -22.23
N ARG A 258 8.80 39.86 -21.94
CA ARG A 258 8.69 40.93 -22.94
C ARG A 258 10.09 41.48 -23.25
N GLN A 259 10.26 41.98 -24.48
CA GLN A 259 11.53 42.57 -24.95
C GLN A 259 12.75 41.63 -24.78
N SER A 260 12.55 40.32 -24.96
CA SER A 260 13.52 39.30 -24.59
C SER A 260 14.51 38.89 -25.68
N ALA A 261 14.62 39.63 -26.78
CA ALA A 261 15.44 39.21 -27.93
C ALA A 261 16.93 39.07 -27.55
N GLU A 262 17.46 40.02 -26.79
CA GLU A 262 18.83 39.94 -26.27
C GLU A 262 18.99 38.75 -25.31
N LEU A 263 18.07 38.60 -24.34
CA LEU A 263 18.11 37.49 -23.39
C LEU A 263 18.06 36.13 -24.10
N TYR A 264 17.21 35.98 -25.11
CA TYR A 264 17.14 34.75 -25.91
C TYR A 264 18.51 34.40 -26.54
N ARG A 265 19.14 35.37 -27.21
CA ARG A 265 20.46 35.19 -27.85
C ARG A 265 21.54 34.87 -26.81
N ARG A 266 21.48 35.51 -25.63
CA ARG A 266 22.37 35.19 -24.51
C ARG A 266 22.19 33.76 -24.04
N ILE A 267 20.95 33.30 -23.86
CA ILE A 267 20.67 31.90 -23.47
C ILE A 267 21.21 30.92 -24.51
N GLU A 268 20.97 31.18 -25.79
CA GLU A 268 21.52 30.36 -26.88
C GLU A 268 23.05 30.30 -26.84
N GLY A 269 23.71 31.46 -26.72
CA GLY A 269 25.17 31.53 -26.59
C GLY A 269 25.68 30.81 -25.33
N TRP A 270 25.02 30.95 -24.19
CA TRP A 270 25.36 30.25 -22.95
C TRP A 270 25.23 28.74 -23.10
N TRP A 271 24.15 28.25 -23.72
CA TRP A 271 23.95 26.83 -23.95
C TRP A 271 25.09 26.23 -24.79
N TYR A 272 25.45 26.87 -25.91
CA TYR A 272 26.56 26.39 -26.73
C TYR A 272 27.91 26.49 -26.01
N GLY A 273 28.09 27.49 -25.15
CA GLY A 273 29.24 27.57 -24.25
C GLY A 273 29.32 26.38 -23.28
N ILE A 274 28.19 25.98 -22.69
CA ILE A 274 28.11 24.79 -21.80
C ILE A 274 28.46 23.51 -22.58
N VAL A 275 27.89 23.33 -23.77
CA VAL A 275 28.17 22.18 -24.63
C VAL A 275 29.66 22.11 -24.98
N GLY A 276 30.25 23.23 -25.40
CA GLY A 276 31.67 23.31 -25.73
C GLY A 276 32.57 22.97 -24.54
N ALA A 277 32.26 23.49 -23.35
CA ALA A 277 33.02 23.19 -22.14
C ALA A 277 32.93 21.71 -21.72
N ALA A 278 31.75 21.10 -21.87
CA ALA A 278 31.56 19.68 -21.58
C ALA A 278 32.37 18.79 -22.54
N SER A 279 32.37 19.09 -23.84
CA SER A 279 33.14 18.34 -24.84
C SER A 279 34.65 18.52 -24.72
N ALA A 280 35.13 19.69 -24.28
CA ALA A 280 36.56 19.94 -24.05
C ALA A 280 37.13 19.18 -22.83
N THR A 281 36.27 18.61 -21.99
CA THR A 281 36.67 17.87 -20.78
C THR A 281 36.96 16.39 -21.07
N GLU A 282 36.82 15.92 -22.31
CA GLU A 282 37.35 14.60 -22.70
C GLU A 282 38.88 14.67 -22.80
N PRO A 283 39.64 13.94 -21.96
CA PRO A 283 41.09 13.88 -22.13
C PRO A 283 41.38 13.20 -23.47
N SER A 284 42.07 13.93 -24.34
CA SER A 284 42.91 13.34 -25.38
C SER A 284 43.69 12.20 -24.73
N ASN A 285 43.31 10.97 -25.05
CA ASN A 285 44.06 9.78 -24.71
C ASN A 285 45.40 9.91 -25.45
N ARG A 286 46.38 10.52 -24.79
CA ARG A 286 47.76 10.64 -25.28
C ARG A 286 48.47 9.34 -24.94
N THR A 287 48.49 8.45 -25.93
CA THR A 287 49.55 7.45 -26.12
C THR A 287 50.90 8.13 -26.31
#